data_AF-A0A1A9A5B0-F1
#
_entry.id   AF-A0A1A9A5B0-F1
#
_cell.length_a   1.000
_cell.length_b   1.000
_cell.length_c   1.000
_cell.angle_alpha   90.00
_cell.angle_beta   90.00
_cell.angle_gamma   90.00
#
_symmetry.space_group_name_H-M   'P 1'
#
loop_
_entity.id
_entity.type
_entity.pdbx_description
1 polymer ?
#
loop_
_entity_poly.entity_id
_entity_poly.type
_entity_poly.pdbx_seq_one_letter_code
_entity_poly.pdbx_strand_id
1 'polypeptide(L)'
;MTAPTFYRLRAPNPDGATSTAVSVRVDPDRPDPYPVYLAVGGGRRRMHLTPDEAWALWRCLSEAVASLGEPPDHIRTRVAPARR
;
A
#
# COMPACT_ATOMS: atom_id res chain seq x y z
N MET A 1 -3.61 22.82 -6.78
CA MET A 1 -2.84 21.88 -5.96
C MET A 1 -3.79 20.80 -5.44
N THR A 2 -3.57 19.56 -5.85
CA THR A 2 -4.37 18.40 -5.50
C THR A 2 -3.89 17.86 -4.15
N ALA A 3 -4.80 17.66 -3.19
CA ALA A 3 -4.41 17.12 -1.89
C ALA A 3 -3.87 15.69 -2.03
N PRO A 4 -2.77 15.33 -1.36
CA PRO A 4 -2.23 13.98 -1.39
C PRO A 4 -3.27 12.97 -0.91
N THR A 5 -3.46 11.92 -1.68
CA THR A 5 -4.44 10.89 -1.38
C THR A 5 -3.79 9.77 -0.56
N PHE A 6 -4.43 9.36 0.54
CA PHE A 6 -3.89 8.36 1.45
C PHE A 6 -4.78 7.11 1.53
N TYR A 7 -4.18 5.95 1.29
CA TYR A 7 -4.83 4.64 1.37
C TYR A 7 -4.17 3.81 2.48
N ARG A 8 -4.96 3.07 3.24
CA ARG A 8 -4.43 2.20 4.30
C ARG A 8 -5.29 0.95 4.49
N LEU A 9 -4.63 -0.19 4.56
CA LEU A 9 -5.23 -1.46 4.99
C LEU A 9 -4.41 -2.05 6.15
N ARG A 10 -5.07 -2.75 7.06
CA ARG A 10 -4.41 -3.40 8.21
C ARG A 10 -4.45 -4.91 8.03
N ALA A 11 -3.28 -5.54 7.99
CA ALA A 11 -3.13 -6.97 8.04
C ALA A 11 -3.23 -7.43 9.52
N PRO A 12 -4.12 -8.38 9.85
CA PRO A 12 -4.18 -8.95 11.19
C PRO A 12 -2.90 -9.75 11.46
N ASN A 13 -2.39 -9.68 12.70
CA ASN A 13 -1.30 -10.54 13.14
C ASN A 13 -1.87 -11.85 13.73
N PRO A 14 -1.29 -13.01 13.42
CA PRO A 14 -1.78 -14.31 13.91
C PRO A 14 -1.69 -14.45 15.44
N ASP A 15 -0.73 -13.78 16.08
CA ASP A 15 -0.46 -13.90 17.52
C ASP A 15 -1.31 -12.95 18.40
N GLY A 16 -2.35 -12.32 17.85
CA GLY A 16 -3.19 -11.34 18.57
C GLY A 16 -2.51 -10.00 18.87
N ALA A 17 -1.27 -9.80 18.42
CA ALA A 17 -0.55 -8.53 18.50
C ALA A 17 -1.17 -7.43 17.61
N THR A 18 -0.70 -6.18 17.77
CA THR A 18 -1.17 -5.03 16.98
C THR A 18 -1.02 -5.25 15.47
N SER A 19 -2.14 -5.18 14.74
CA SER A 19 -2.18 -5.29 13.27
C SER A 19 -1.12 -4.44 12.54
N THR A 20 -0.54 -5.02 11.49
CA THR A 20 0.45 -4.36 10.63
C THR A 20 -0.28 -3.48 9.62
N ALA A 21 0.00 -2.17 9.62
CA ALA A 21 -0.57 -1.26 8.64
C ALA A 21 0.25 -1.26 7.35
N VAL A 22 -0.41 -1.39 6.20
CA VAL A 22 0.15 -1.09 4.87
C VAL A 22 -0.48 0.21 4.41
N SER A 23 0.36 1.20 4.09
CA SER A 23 -0.09 2.55 3.71
C SER A 23 0.50 2.96 2.37
N VAL A 24 -0.33 3.53 1.50
CA VAL A 24 0.06 4.12 0.21
C VAL A 24 -0.36 5.59 0.20
N ARG A 25 0.56 6.48 -0.14
CA ARG A 25 0.27 7.90 -0.39
C ARG A 25 0.56 8.22 -1.85
N VAL A 26 -0.34 8.96 -2.47
CA VAL A 26 -0.20 9.46 -3.83
C VAL A 26 -0.21 10.98 -3.79
N ASP A 27 0.87 11.59 -4.26
CA ASP A 27 1.05 13.04 -4.33
C ASP A 27 1.35 13.42 -5.79
N PRO A 28 0.31 13.69 -6.61
CA PRO A 28 0.48 13.89 -8.05
C PRO A 28 1.18 15.20 -8.41
N ASP A 29 1.20 16.16 -7.48
CA ASP A 29 1.80 17.48 -7.67
C ASP A 29 3.26 17.52 -7.18
N ARG A 30 3.80 16.37 -6.77
CA ARG A 30 5.17 16.27 -6.27
C ARG A 30 6.17 16.60 -7.38
N PRO A 31 7.19 17.44 -7.12
CA PRO A 31 8.14 17.89 -8.15
C PRO A 31 9.15 16.81 -8.57
N ASP A 32 9.30 15.72 -7.81
CA ASP A 32 10.16 14.59 -8.14
C ASP A 32 9.36 13.46 -8.82
N PRO A 33 10.01 12.55 -9.57
CA PRO A 33 9.31 11.54 -10.38
C PRO A 33 8.66 10.42 -9.55
N TYR A 34 8.69 10.49 -8.22
CA TYR A 34 8.20 9.45 -7.32
C TYR A 34 6.95 9.91 -6.55
N PRO A 35 5.80 10.11 -7.23
CA PRO A 35 4.58 10.58 -6.60
C PRO A 35 3.93 9.53 -5.68
N VAL A 36 4.35 8.26 -5.79
CA VAL A 36 3.84 7.16 -4.97
C VAL A 36 4.81 6.83 -3.85
N TYR A 37 4.27 6.69 -2.65
CA TYR A 37 5.00 6.25 -1.47
C TYR A 37 4.28 5.08 -0.79
N LEU A 38 5.02 4.01 -0.50
CA LEU A 38 4.56 2.80 0.20
C LEU A 38 5.28 2.65 1.55
N ALA A 39 4.52 2.25 2.58
CA ALA A 39 5.05 1.83 3.87
C ALA A 39 4.33 0.60 4.43
N VAL A 40 5.09 -0.25 5.11
CA VAL A 40 4.59 -1.41 5.88
C VAL A 40 4.98 -1.25 7.35
N GLY A 41 4.03 -1.51 8.26
CA GLY A 41 4.18 -1.32 9.69
C GLY A 41 4.11 0.16 10.11
N GLY A 42 4.81 0.53 11.19
CA GLY A 42 4.84 1.88 11.75
C GLY A 42 5.54 2.95 10.89
N GLY A 43 5.58 2.80 9.56
CA GLY A 43 6.13 3.78 8.62
C GLY A 43 7.66 3.93 8.63
N ARG A 44 8.38 3.02 9.30
CA ARG A 44 9.85 3.06 9.41
C ARG A 44 10.59 2.62 8.15
N ARG A 45 9.96 1.81 7.29
CA ARG A 45 10.52 1.39 6.00
C ARG A 45 9.67 1.99 4.89
N ARG A 46 10.28 2.90 4.13
CA ARG A 46 9.63 3.72 3.12
C ARG A 46 10.16 3.37 1.74
N MET A 47 9.27 3.16 0.78
CA MET A 47 9.62 2.95 -0.62
C MET A 47 8.95 4.01 -1.47
N HIS A 48 9.73 4.72 -2.27
CA HIS A 48 9.26 5.72 -3.22
C HIS A 48 9.27 5.09 -4.61
N LEU A 49 8.20 5.29 -5.36
CA LEU A 49 7.96 4.62 -6.64
C LEU A 49 7.44 5.63 -7.66
N THR A 50 7.90 5.50 -8.90
CA THR A 50 7.22 6.04 -10.07
C THR A 50 5.90 5.28 -10.29
N PRO A 51 4.97 5.79 -11.11
CA PRO A 51 3.75 5.06 -11.46
C PRO A 51 4.01 3.70 -12.10
N ASP A 52 5.00 3.60 -13.00
CA ASP A 52 5.33 2.34 -13.69
C ASP A 52 5.93 1.31 -12.74
N GLU A 53 6.82 1.73 -11.84
CA GLU A 53 7.37 0.86 -10.80
C GLU A 53 6.27 0.37 -9.84
N ALA A 54 5.27 1.20 -9.53
CA ALA A 54 4.14 0.80 -8.70
C ALA A 54 3.27 -0.27 -9.37
N TRP A 55 3.01 -0.15 -10.69
CA TRP A 55 2.30 -1.16 -11.47
C TRP A 55 3.10 -2.46 -11.59
N ALA A 56 4.40 -2.38 -11.83
CA ALA A 56 5.28 -3.54 -11.87
C ALA A 56 5.32 -4.27 -10.52
N LEU A 57 5.46 -3.54 -9.41
CA LEU A 57 5.39 -4.08 -8.05
C LEU A 57 4.05 -4.79 -7.83
N TRP A 58 2.93 -4.15 -8.18
CA TRP A 58 1.60 -4.74 -8.04
C TRP A 58 1.51 -6.08 -8.79
N ARG A 59 1.86 -6.11 -10.08
CA ARG A 59 1.78 -7.34 -10.88
C ARG A 59 2.66 -8.45 -10.29
N CYS A 60 3.93 -8.16 -10.01
CA CYS A 60 4.85 -9.17 -9.46
C CYS A 60 4.39 -9.68 -8.09
N LEU A 61 3.90 -8.78 -7.22
CA LEU A 61 3.41 -9.15 -5.90
C LEU A 61 2.12 -9.98 -5.97
N SER A 62 1.17 -9.60 -6.84
CA SER A 62 -0.07 -10.36 -7.03
C SER A 62 0.21 -11.79 -7.49
N GLU A 63 1.09 -11.97 -8.48
CA GLU A 63 1.47 -13.31 -8.97
C GLU A 63 2.17 -14.13 -7.87
N ALA A 64 3.13 -13.51 -7.17
CA ALA A 64 3.87 -14.19 -6.11
C ALA A 64 2.93 -14.63 -4.96
N VAL A 65 2.01 -13.78 -4.52
CA VAL A 65 1.09 -14.11 -3.42
C VAL A 65 0.03 -15.11 -3.85
N ALA A 66 -0.49 -15.02 -5.08
CA ALA A 66 -1.44 -16.02 -5.62
C ALA A 66 -0.83 -17.43 -5.65
N SER A 67 0.49 -17.55 -5.86
CA SER A 67 1.18 -18.84 -5.82
C SER A 67 1.22 -19.49 -4.42
N LEU A 68 0.93 -18.72 -3.36
CA LEU A 68 0.94 -19.19 -1.97
C LEU A 68 -0.42 -19.70 -1.48
N GLY A 69 -1.48 -19.57 -2.30
CA GLY A 69 -2.83 -20.07 -1.99
C GLY A 69 -3.92 -19.01 -2.06
N GLU A 70 -5.06 -19.32 -1.45
CA GLU A 70 -6.26 -18.49 -1.54
C GLU A 70 -6.13 -17.16 -0.75
N PRO A 71 -6.64 -16.05 -1.30
CA PRO A 71 -6.63 -14.75 -0.65
C PRO A 71 -7.47 -14.73 0.64
N PRO A 72 -6.93 -14.22 1.77
CA PRO A 72 -7.69 -14.08 3.02
C PRO A 72 -8.75 -12.96 2.93
N ASP A 73 -9.86 -13.11 3.64
CA ASP A 73 -11.04 -12.22 3.53
C ASP A 73 -10.75 -10.73 3.72
N HIS A 74 -9.82 -10.37 4.60
CA HIS A 74 -9.53 -8.97 4.93
C HIS A 74 -9.03 -8.16 3.73
N ILE A 75 -8.49 -8.79 2.67
CA ILE A 75 -8.06 -8.07 1.45
C ILE A 75 -9.24 -7.66 0.57
N ARG A 76 -10.42 -8.23 0.78
CA ARG A 76 -11.68 -7.82 0.11
C ARG A 76 -12.26 -6.54 0.72
N THR A 77 -11.68 -6.05 1.82
CA THR A 77 -12.09 -4.79 2.45
C THR A 77 -11.95 -3.64 1.46
N ARG A 78 -13.03 -2.90 1.23
CA ARG A 78 -12.99 -1.68 0.42
C ARG A 78 -12.09 -0.64 1.10
N VAL A 79 -11.00 -0.27 0.44
CA VAL A 79 -10.12 0.82 0.91
C VAL A 79 -10.57 2.13 0.26
N ALA A 80 -11.14 3.02 1.05
CA ALA A 80 -11.44 4.38 0.61
C ALA A 80 -10.22 5.29 0.86
N PRO A 81 -9.94 6.26 -0.04
CA PRO A 81 -8.96 7.28 0.23
C PRO A 81 -9.36 8.09 1.47
N ALA A 82 -8.48 8.16 2.45
CA ALA A 82 -8.64 9.08 3.56
C ALA A 82 -8.42 10.50 3.01
N ARG A 83 -9.49 11.30 3.01
CA ARG A 83 -9.37 12.76 2.92
C ARG A 83 -8.82 13.23 4.25
N ARG A 84 -7.64 13.83 4.26
CA ARG A 84 -7.09 14.51 5.43
C ARG A 84 -6.68 15.92 5.04
#